data_AF-A0A1F7IG05-F1
#
_entry.id   AF-A0A1F7IG05-F1
#
_cell.length_a   1.000
_cell.length_b   1.000
_cell.length_c   1.000
_cell.angle_alpha   90.00
_cell.angle_beta   90.00
_cell.angle_gamma   90.00
#
_symmetry.space_group_name_H-M   'P 1'
#
loop_
_entity.id
_entity.type
_entity.pdbx_description
1 polymer ?
#
loop_
_entity_poly.entity_id
_entity_poly.type
_entity_poly.pdbx_seq_one_letter_code
_entity_poly.pdbx_strand_id
1 'polypeptide(L)'
;MNRCYNCGKGIIFGRRHTHHRGVAGGRWKKRAPKTRRIFRPNLQHFNIIEDEEVKRVRLCTKCLKRIKKDINEGKQPFLNIVNHKARMLTASVDKGLIEQSAASV
;
A
#
# COMPACT_ATOMS: atom_id res chain seq x y z
N MET A 1 -13.67 6.89 -11.03
CA MET A 1 -12.57 7.72 -10.49
C MET A 1 -11.34 6.87 -10.12
N ASN A 2 -10.19 6.99 -10.80
CA ASN A 2 -8.94 6.31 -10.38
C ASN A 2 -8.21 7.14 -9.31
N ARG A 3 -8.88 7.40 -8.19
CA ARG A 3 -8.32 8.14 -7.06
C ARG A 3 -8.44 7.33 -5.79
N CYS A 4 -7.47 7.50 -4.90
CA CYS A 4 -7.55 6.94 -3.56
C CYS A 4 -8.67 7.63 -2.80
N TYR A 5 -9.51 6.84 -2.12
CA TYR A 5 -10.61 7.33 -1.29
C TYR A 5 -10.13 8.30 -0.19
N ASN A 6 -9.11 7.91 0.58
CA ASN A 6 -8.62 8.72 1.70
C ASN A 6 -7.73 9.93 1.28
N CYS A 7 -6.72 9.72 0.44
CA CYS A 7 -5.72 10.77 0.15
C CYS A 7 -5.85 11.42 -1.23
N GLY A 8 -6.89 11.09 -1.99
CA GLY A 8 -7.13 11.67 -3.32
C GLY A 8 -6.09 11.34 -4.40
N LYS A 9 -5.06 10.54 -4.09
CA LYS A 9 -3.97 10.19 -5.02
C LYS A 9 -4.52 9.70 -6.35
N GLY A 10 -4.24 10.47 -7.39
CA GLY A 10 -4.65 10.20 -8.75
C GLY A 10 -3.49 9.90 -9.68
N ILE A 11 -3.79 9.94 -10.96
CA ILE A 11 -2.83 9.80 -12.04
C ILE A 11 -1.93 11.04 -12.07
N ILE A 12 -0.62 10.83 -12.19
CA ILE A 12 0.37 11.90 -12.33
C ILE A 12 0.98 11.80 -13.72
N PHE A 13 1.14 12.93 -14.40
CA PHE A 13 1.86 13.00 -15.65
C PHE A 13 3.34 13.25 -15.40
N GLY A 14 4.18 12.50 -16.08
CA GLY A 14 5.62 12.75 -16.08
C GLY A 14 6.24 12.50 -17.43
N ARG A 15 7.57 12.50 -17.42
CA ARG A 15 8.37 12.32 -18.62
C ARG A 15 9.32 11.14 -18.45
N ARG A 16 9.60 10.44 -19.54
CA ARG A 16 10.68 9.47 -19.64
C ARG A 16 11.87 10.20 -20.25
N HIS A 17 13.02 10.11 -19.56
CA HIS A 17 14.27 10.77 -19.90
C HIS A 17 15.41 9.80 -19.65
N THR A 18 15.39 8.64 -20.32
CA THR A 18 16.37 7.57 -20.07
C THR A 18 17.14 7.29 -21.34
N HIS A 19 18.46 7.18 -21.20
CA HIS A 19 19.37 6.71 -22.23
C HIS A 19 19.70 5.23 -22.04
N HIS A 20 20.20 4.57 -23.08
CA HIS A 20 20.79 3.24 -22.96
C HIS A 20 22.05 3.27 -22.08
N ARG A 21 22.40 2.14 -21.45
CA ARG A 21 23.67 2.02 -20.70
C ARG A 21 24.86 2.28 -21.64
N GLY A 22 25.91 2.96 -21.15
CA GLY A 22 27.15 3.21 -21.90
C GLY A 22 27.27 4.57 -22.61
N VAL A 23 26.21 5.39 -22.67
CA VAL A 23 26.25 6.71 -23.36
C VAL A 23 26.38 7.91 -22.42
N ALA A 24 26.86 7.69 -21.19
CA ALA A 24 26.89 8.66 -20.09
C ALA A 24 27.95 9.78 -20.24
N GLY A 25 28.72 9.81 -21.33
CA GLY A 25 29.80 10.80 -21.58
C GLY A 25 29.31 12.22 -21.93
N GLY A 26 28.19 12.69 -21.34
CA GLY A 26 27.69 14.07 -21.44
C GLY A 26 27.10 14.49 -22.79
N ARG A 27 27.71 14.07 -23.92
CA ARG A 27 27.34 14.43 -25.30
C ARG A 27 25.91 14.00 -25.66
N TRP A 28 25.43 12.92 -25.06
CA TRP A 28 24.11 12.36 -25.34
C TRP A 28 23.00 12.92 -24.45
N LYS A 29 23.31 13.64 -23.35
CA LYS A 29 22.32 14.18 -22.39
C LYS A 29 21.25 15.06 -23.06
N LYS A 30 21.62 15.81 -24.11
CA LYS A 30 20.70 16.68 -24.87
C LYS A 30 19.88 15.94 -25.93
N ARG A 31 20.24 14.69 -26.28
CA ARG A 31 19.58 13.86 -27.30
C ARG A 31 18.57 12.84 -26.72
N ALA A 32 18.28 12.92 -25.42
CA ALA A 32 17.36 11.98 -24.78
C ALA A 32 15.94 12.16 -25.32
N PRO A 33 15.26 11.11 -25.80
CA PRO A 33 13.86 11.23 -26.18
C PRO A 33 13.02 11.60 -24.96
N LYS A 34 12.29 12.71 -25.06
CA LYS A 34 11.41 13.21 -24.00
C LYS A 34 9.98 12.75 -24.25
N THR A 35 9.70 11.48 -24.02
CA THR A 35 8.33 10.94 -24.18
C THR A 35 7.50 11.16 -22.92
N ARG A 36 6.21 11.47 -23.10
CA ARG A 36 5.26 11.59 -21.97
C ARG A 36 4.98 10.20 -21.41
N ARG A 37 4.93 10.07 -20.08
CA ARG A 37 4.50 8.85 -19.39
C ARG A 37 3.45 9.16 -18.35
N ILE A 38 2.57 8.20 -18.13
CA ILE A 38 1.49 8.28 -17.17
C ILE A 38 1.87 7.41 -15.96
N PHE A 39 1.94 8.02 -14.77
CA PHE A 39 2.11 7.30 -13.52
C PHE A 39 0.75 6.99 -12.92
N ARG A 40 0.39 5.71 -12.94
CA ARG A 40 -0.83 5.23 -12.29
C ARG A 40 -0.54 4.98 -10.80
N PRO A 41 -1.40 5.43 -9.89
CA PRO A 41 -1.27 5.09 -8.48
C PRO A 41 -1.55 3.59 -8.28
N ASN A 42 -0.83 2.96 -7.34
CA ASN A 42 -1.12 1.59 -6.91
C ASN A 42 -2.36 1.57 -5.99
N LEU A 43 -3.54 1.56 -6.62
CA LEU A 43 -4.84 1.49 -5.96
C LEU A 43 -5.32 0.04 -5.91
N GLN A 44 -5.87 -0.35 -4.78
CA GLN A 44 -6.37 -1.69 -4.50
C GLN A 44 -7.81 -1.60 -3.97
N HIS A 45 -8.63 -2.60 -4.28
CA HIS A 45 -10.01 -2.67 -3.81
C HIS A 45 -10.07 -3.22 -2.39
N PHE A 46 -10.79 -2.54 -1.50
CA PHE A 46 -10.98 -2.93 -0.11
C PHE A 46 -12.40 -2.64 0.35
N ASN A 47 -12.88 -3.46 1.28
CA ASN A 47 -14.16 -3.25 1.94
C ASN A 47 -13.93 -2.46 3.24
N ILE A 48 -14.58 -1.32 3.37
CA ILE A 48 -14.57 -0.47 4.56
C ILE A 48 -15.95 -0.49 5.21
N ILE A 49 -15.99 -0.20 6.51
CA ILE A 49 -17.22 0.00 7.27
C ILE A 49 -17.35 1.51 7.47
N GLU A 50 -18.40 2.09 6.90
CA GLU A 50 -18.78 3.49 7.07
C GLU A 50 -20.29 3.55 7.32
N ASP A 51 -20.72 4.28 8.34
CA ASP A 51 -22.14 4.43 8.69
C ASP A 51 -22.87 3.08 8.85
N GLU A 52 -22.21 2.10 9.48
CA GLU A 52 -22.70 0.72 9.68
C GLU A 52 -22.88 -0.10 8.39
N GLU A 53 -22.59 0.47 7.22
CA GLU A 53 -22.64 -0.20 5.93
C GLU A 53 -21.27 -0.63 5.43
N VAL A 54 -21.23 -1.74 4.69
CA VAL A 54 -20.02 -2.21 4.03
C VAL A 54 -19.92 -1.61 2.63
N LYS A 55 -18.93 -0.72 2.43
CA LYS A 55 -18.67 -0.07 1.15
C LYS A 55 -17.38 -0.58 0.51
N ARG A 56 -17.41 -0.85 -0.79
CA ARG A 56 -16.22 -1.23 -1.58
C ARG A 56 -15.53 0.00 -2.15
N VAL A 57 -14.35 0.32 -1.65
CA VAL A 57 -13.57 1.51 -2.05
C VAL A 57 -12.21 1.16 -2.64
N ARG A 58 -11.60 2.14 -3.32
CA ARG A 58 -10.22 2.05 -3.83
C ARG A 58 -9.27 2.81 -2.93
N LEU A 59 -8.32 2.11 -2.33
CA LEU A 59 -7.29 2.69 -1.45
C LEU A 59 -5.91 2.49 -2.03
N CYS A 60 -5.02 3.48 -1.83
CA CYS A 60 -3.61 3.31 -2.18
C CYS A 60 -2.87 2.47 -1.13
N THR A 61 -1.84 1.76 -1.56
CA THR A 61 -1.02 0.91 -0.69
C THR A 61 -0.38 1.66 0.50
N LYS A 62 -0.08 2.96 0.37
CA LYS A 62 0.43 3.77 1.50
C LYS A 62 -0.62 3.94 2.60
N CYS A 63 -1.88 4.17 2.24
CA CYS A 63 -2.97 4.29 3.20
C CYS A 63 -3.24 2.95 3.88
N LEU A 64 -3.27 1.86 3.11
CA LEU A 64 -3.44 0.51 3.65
C LEU A 64 -2.31 0.13 4.61
N LYS A 65 -1.07 0.47 4.27
CA LYS A 65 0.09 0.26 5.16
C LYS A 65 -0.05 1.03 6.48
N ARG A 66 -0.55 2.27 6.42
CA ARG A 66 -0.78 3.10 7.62
C ARG A 66 -1.87 2.50 8.51
N ILE A 67 -3.02 2.12 7.95
CA ILE A 67 -4.11 1.49 8.70
C ILE A 67 -3.62 0.22 9.41
N LYS A 68 -2.89 -0.65 8.70
CA LYS A 68 -2.31 -1.86 9.31
C LYS A 68 -1.34 -1.55 10.44
N LYS A 69 -0.54 -0.49 10.29
CA LYS A 69 0.41 -0.05 11.31
C LYS A 69 -0.33 0.47 12.55
N ASP A 70 -1.33 1.33 12.37
CA ASP A 70 -2.11 1.91 13.45
C ASP A 70 -2.85 0.81 14.24
N ILE A 71 -3.44 -0.18 13.55
CA ILE A 71 -4.06 -1.36 14.17
C ILE A 71 -3.05 -2.16 15.00
N ASN A 72 -1.85 -2.40 14.49
CA ASN A 72 -0.82 -3.16 15.21
C ASN A 72 -0.28 -2.40 16.44
N GLU A 73 -0.27 -1.07 16.39
CA GLU A 73 0.16 -0.21 17.50
C GLU A 73 -0.96 0.09 18.51
N GLY A 74 -2.17 -0.44 18.29
CA GLY A 74 -3.33 -0.17 19.15
C GLY A 74 -3.90 1.24 19.01
N LYS A 75 -3.53 1.98 17.96
CA LYS A 75 -4.05 3.33 17.67
C LYS A 75 -5.33 3.22 16.86
N GLN A 76 -6.24 4.18 17.05
CA GLN A 76 -7.44 4.27 16.25
C GLN A 76 -7.08 4.64 14.80
N PRO A 77 -7.36 3.76 13.82
CA PRO A 77 -7.10 4.06 12.42
C PRO A 77 -8.12 5.06 11.88
N PHE A 78 -7.75 5.82 10.85
CA PHE A 78 -8.64 6.77 10.18
C PHE A 78 -9.73 6.11 9.32
N LEU A 79 -9.65 4.79 9.06
CA LEU A 79 -10.68 4.00 8.37
C LEU A 79 -10.75 2.59 8.97
N ASN A 80 -11.97 2.09 9.16
CA ASN A 80 -12.23 0.74 9.64
C ASN A 80 -12.35 -0.24 8.46
N ILE A 81 -11.50 -1.27 8.44
CA ILE A 81 -11.48 -2.30 7.39
C ILE A 81 -12.15 -3.57 7.93
N VAL A 82 -13.05 -4.15 7.12
CA VAL A 82 -13.89 -5.33 7.47
C VAL A 82 -13.06 -6.54 7.91
N ASN A 83 -11.86 -6.74 7.33
CA ASN A 83 -11.11 -7.98 7.48
C ASN A 83 -9.66 -7.77 7.93
N HIS A 84 -9.47 -7.32 9.18
CA HIS A 84 -8.15 -7.31 9.82
C HIS A 84 -7.91 -8.50 10.76
N LYS A 85 -8.97 -9.24 11.12
CA LYS A 85 -8.95 -10.33 12.12
C LYS A 85 -8.35 -11.66 11.62
N ALA A 86 -8.43 -11.97 10.32
CA ALA A 86 -7.98 -13.27 9.79
C ALA A 86 -6.48 -13.58 10.02
N ARG A 87 -5.65 -12.55 10.29
CA ARG A 87 -4.22 -12.73 10.60
C ARG A 87 -3.85 -12.44 12.07
N MET A 88 -4.73 -11.79 12.83
CA MET A 88 -4.52 -11.59 14.27
C MET A 88 -4.81 -12.88 15.04
N LEU A 89 -5.84 -13.64 14.63
CA LEU A 89 -6.17 -14.94 15.22
C LEU A 89 -5.08 -15.99 14.99
N THR A 90 -4.44 -16.01 13.82
CA THR A 90 -3.34 -16.94 13.55
C THR A 90 -2.06 -16.54 14.31
N ALA A 91 -1.75 -15.24 14.39
CA ALA A 91 -0.55 -14.75 15.08
C ALA A 91 -0.60 -14.89 16.61
N SER A 92 -1.80 -14.94 17.22
CA SER A 92 -1.96 -15.27 18.65
C SER A 92 -1.88 -16.78 18.91
N VAL A 93 -2.32 -17.61 17.96
CA VAL A 93 -2.24 -19.08 18.08
C VAL A 93 -0.79 -19.57 18.01
N ASP A 94 0.04 -18.96 17.16
CA ASP A 94 1.47 -19.33 17.03
C ASP A 94 2.29 -19.04 18.30
N LYS A 95 1.93 -18.01 19.09
CA LYS A 95 2.60 -17.71 20.36
C LYS A 95 2.23 -18.68 21.48
N GLY A 96 0.96 -19.10 21.56
CA GLY A 96 0.50 -20.06 22.56
C GLY A 96 1.07 -21.46 22.37
N LEU A 97 1.37 -21.86 21.13
CA LEU A 97 1.97 -23.16 20.84
C LEU A 97 3.44 -23.25 21.29
N ILE A 98 4.19 -22.15 21.13
CA ILE A 98 5.60 -22.05 21.53
C ILE A 98 5.72 -22.03 23.06
N GLU A 99 4.84 -21.30 23.76
CA GLU A 99 4.84 -21.23 25.23
C GLU A 99 4.46 -22.56 25.90
N GLN A 100 3.54 -23.36 25.32
CA GLN A 100 3.18 -24.68 25.84
C GLN A 100 4.31 -25.73 25.68
N SER A 101 5.03 -25.67 24.56
CA SER A 101 6.19 -26.55 24.31
C SER A 101 7.44 -26.19 25.14
N ALA A 102 7.53 -24.96 25.66
CA ALA A 102 8.62 -24.51 26.53
C ALA A 102 8.35 -24.78 28.02
N ALA A 103 7.10 -25.06 28.41
CA ALA A 103 6.69 -25.36 29.78
C ALA A 103 6.61 -26.87 30.10
N SER A 104 6.94 -27.73 29.12
CA SER A 104 6.86 -29.20 29.24
C SER A 104 8.22 -29.91 29.05
N VAL A 105 9.33 -29.18 29.17
CA VAL A 105 10.72 -29.70 29.25
C VAL A 105 11.31 -29.36 30.60
#